data_AF-A0A7K4NEY4-F1
#
_entry.id   AF-A0A7K4NEY4-F1
#
_cell.length_a   1.000
_cell.length_b   1.000
_cell.length_c   1.000
_cell.angle_alpha   90.00
_cell.angle_beta   90.00
_cell.angle_gamma   90.00
#
_symmetry.space_group_name_H-M   'P 1'
#
loop_
_entity.id
_entity.type
_entity.pdbx_description
1 polymer ?
#
loop_
_entity_poly.entity_id
_entity_poly.type
_entity_poly.pdbx_seq_one_letter_code
_entity_poly.pdbx_strand_id
1 'polypeptide(L)' 'SIVIGEVPASETFDLSQVLRGQTAGKAIWNTFFKSWSPIPKSLVGELVPEIRKRKGLSPEPPKANEFIDKE' A
#
# COMPACT_ATOMS: atom_id res chain seq x y z
N SER A 1 -12.88 22.51 14.13
CA SER A 1 -12.29 22.44 12.78
C SER A 1 -12.39 21.00 12.29
N ILE A 2 -12.70 20.78 11.01
CA ILE A 2 -12.76 19.44 10.39
C ILE A 2 -11.58 19.33 9.44
N VAL A 3 -10.81 18.24 9.53
CA VAL A 3 -9.67 17.96 8.64
C VAL A 3 -10.05 16.79 7.75
N ILE A 4 -9.88 16.94 6.44
CA ILE A 4 -10.11 15.88 5.45
C ILE A 4 -8.78 15.59 4.77
N GLY A 5 -8.40 14.32 4.74
CA GLY A 5 -7.15 13.87 4.15
C GLY A 5 -7.26 12.46 3.61
N GLU A 6 -6.26 12.08 2.82
CA GLU A 6 -6.14 10.76 2.24
C GLU A 6 -4.84 10.11 2.72
N VAL A 7 -4.90 8.82 2.98
CA VAL A 7 -3.77 8.03 3.46
C VAL A 7 -3.80 6.66 2.77
N PRO A 8 -2.66 6.12 2.32
CA PRO A 8 -2.62 4.76 1.80
C PRO A 8 -3.02 3.78 2.90
N ALA A 9 -3.81 2.77 2.57
CA ALA A 9 -4.24 1.76 3.55
C ALA A 9 -3.05 1.06 4.23
N SER A 10 -1.92 0.90 3.51
CA SER A 10 -0.68 0.34 4.04
C SER A 10 -0.07 1.15 5.19
N GLU A 11 -0.38 2.44 5.33
CA GLU A 11 0.17 3.32 6.38
C GLU A 11 -0.77 3.47 7.58
N THR A 12 -1.87 2.71 7.63
CA THR A 12 -2.92 2.91 8.66
C THR A 12 -2.82 1.97 9.86
N PHE A 13 -1.81 1.10 9.92
CA PHE A 13 -1.70 0.05 10.93
C PHE A 13 -1.64 0.58 12.38
N ASP A 14 -0.97 1.70 12.61
CA ASP A 14 -0.79 2.33 13.92
C ASP A 14 -1.55 3.66 14.07
N LEU A 15 -2.40 4.01 13.09
CA LEU A 15 -3.06 5.31 12.99
C LEU A 15 -3.84 5.68 14.27
N SER A 16 -4.49 4.69 14.90
CA SER A 16 -5.26 4.92 16.13
C SER A 16 -4.40 5.35 17.31
N GLN A 17 -3.21 4.75 17.44
CA GLN A 17 -2.26 5.06 18.51
C GLN A 17 -1.62 6.43 18.26
N VAL A 18 -1.17 6.67 17.03
CA VAL A 18 -0.56 7.95 16.61
C VAL A 18 -1.54 9.10 16.82
N LEU A 19 -2.78 9.00 16.33
CA LEU A 19 -3.78 10.06 16.50
C LEU A 19 -4.13 10.32 17.97
N ARG A 20 -4.28 9.28 18.79
CA ARG A 20 -4.54 9.45 20.22
C ARG A 20 -3.38 10.17 20.91
N GLY A 21 -2.14 9.72 20.66
CA GLY A 21 -0.93 10.30 21.26
C GLY A 21 -0.74 11.77 20.86
N GLN A 22 -0.84 12.08 19.58
CA GLN A 22 -0.60 13.43 19.04
C GLN A 22 -1.72 14.43 19.38
N THR A 23 -2.93 13.96 19.71
CA THR A 23 -4.07 14.83 20.04
C THR A 23 -4.47 14.80 21.51
N ALA A 24 -3.67 14.16 22.37
CA ALA A 24 -4.00 13.93 23.77
C ALA A 24 -5.41 13.31 23.96
N GLY A 25 -5.80 12.42 23.03
CA GLY A 25 -7.10 11.74 23.03
C GLY A 25 -8.30 12.62 22.64
N LYS A 26 -8.10 13.85 22.15
CA LYS A 26 -9.19 14.77 21.80
C LYS A 26 -9.72 14.58 20.39
N ALA A 27 -8.94 14.01 19.47
CA ALA A 27 -9.41 13.82 18.09
C ALA A 27 -10.44 12.70 17.98
N ILE A 28 -11.55 13.02 17.33
CA ILE A 28 -12.55 12.06 16.86
C ILE A 28 -12.38 11.96 15.35
N TRP A 29 -12.28 10.74 14.83
CA TRP A 29 -11.95 10.48 13.43
C TRP A 29 -12.67 9.24 12.92
N ASN A 30 -12.83 9.16 11.61
CA ASN A 30 -13.33 8.00 10.89
C ASN A 30 -12.64 7.91 9.52
N THR A 31 -12.71 6.75 8.88
CA THR A 31 -12.23 6.53 7.52
C THR A 31 -13.35 5.99 6.64
N PHE A 32 -13.24 6.20 5.34
CA PHE A 32 -14.07 5.56 4.33
C PHE A 32 -13.19 5.18 3.14
N PHE A 33 -13.58 4.15 2.41
CA PHE A 33 -12.87 3.77 1.18
C PHE A 33 -13.09 4.86 0.12
N LYS A 34 -11.99 5.37 -0.46
CA LYS A 34 -12.04 6.32 -1.56
C LYS A 34 -11.88 5.64 -2.92
N SER A 35 -10.71 5.03 -3.17
CA SER A 35 -10.35 4.47 -4.46
C SER A 35 -9.07 3.63 -4.38
N TRP A 36 -8.82 2.85 -5.43
CA TRP A 36 -7.48 2.34 -5.73
C TRP A 36 -6.70 3.39 -6.54
N SER A 37 -5.45 3.65 -6.17
CA SER A 37 -4.57 4.58 -6.87
C SER A 37 -3.23 3.91 -7.21
N PRO A 38 -2.55 4.35 -8.29
CA PRO A 38 -1.24 3.82 -8.64
C PRO A 38 -0.20 4.18 -7.56
N ILE A 39 0.69 3.23 -7.26
CA ILE A 39 1.84 3.50 -6.40
C ILE A 39 2.87 4.38 -7.13
N PRO A 40 3.66 5.18 -6.39
CA PRO A 40 4.83 5.85 -6.94
C PRO A 40 5.75 4.85 -7.66
N LYS A 41 6.23 5.22 -8.87
CA LYS A 41 7.08 4.35 -9.69
C LYS A 41 8.36 3.92 -8.97
N SER A 42 8.87 4.74 -8.06
CA SER A 42 10.04 4.44 -7.23
C SER A 42 9.83 3.23 -6.30
N LEU A 43 8.60 2.96 -5.87
CA LEU A 43 8.30 1.86 -4.93
C LEU A 43 8.04 0.53 -5.65
N VAL A 44 7.84 0.53 -6.97
CA VAL A 44 7.50 -0.67 -7.75
C VAL A 44 8.62 -1.72 -7.66
N GLY A 45 9.88 -1.27 -7.73
CA GLY A 45 11.05 -2.15 -7.70
C GLY A 45 11.25 -2.89 -6.37
N GLU A 46 10.68 -2.38 -5.29
CA GLU A 46 10.77 -2.98 -3.95
C GLU A 46 9.51 -3.81 -3.63
N LEU A 47 8.32 -3.23 -3.83
CA LEU A 47 7.06 -3.84 -3.44
C LEU A 47 6.70 -5.08 -4.26
N VAL A 48 6.98 -5.08 -5.57
CA VAL A 48 6.63 -6.22 -6.43
C VAL A 48 7.40 -7.49 -6.02
N PRO A 49 8.75 -7.46 -5.88
CA PRO A 49 9.49 -8.62 -5.36
C PRO A 49 9.07 -9.06 -3.96
N GLU A 50 8.79 -8.13 -3.05
CA GLU A 50 8.37 -8.44 -1.67
C GLU A 50 7.03 -9.20 -1.65
N ILE A 51 6.04 -8.70 -2.40
CA ILE A 51 4.73 -9.36 -2.52
C ILE A 51 4.87 -10.74 -3.16
N ARG A 52 5.73 -10.89 -4.18
CA ARG A 52 5.98 -12.18 -4.84
C ARG A 52 6.64 -13.18 -3.89
N LYS A 53 7.63 -12.74 -3.13
CA LYS A 53 8.30 -13.55 -2.09
C LYS A 53 7.30 -14.02 -1.02
N ARG A 54 6.42 -13.14 -0.53
CA ARG A 54 5.35 -13.50 0.43
C ARG A 54 4.39 -14.55 -0.13
N LYS A 55 4.18 -14.57 -1.45
CA LYS A 55 3.38 -15.58 -2.15
C LYS A 55 4.15 -16.84 -2.54
N GLY A 56 5.45 -16.94 -2.22
CA GLY A 56 6.29 -18.09 -2.60
C GLY A 56 6.63 -18.15 -4.10
N LEU A 57 6.57 -17.01 -4.80
CA LEU A 57 6.89 -16.89 -6.24
C LEU A 57 8.31 -16.37 -6.44
N SER A 58 8.86 -16.56 -7.66
CA SER A 58 10.12 -15.93 -8.07
C SER A 58 10.07 -14.40 -7.87
N PRO A 59 11.09 -13.74 -7.30
CA PRO A 59 11.10 -12.29 -7.08
C PRO A 59 10.88 -11.47 -8.37
N GLU A 60 11.42 -11.95 -9.49
CA GLU A 60 11.24 -11.29 -10.78
C GLU A 60 9.93 -11.75 -11.45
N PRO A 61 9.11 -10.82 -11.98
CA PRO A 61 7.98 -11.16 -12.83
C PRO A 61 8.46 -11.87 -14.10
N PRO A 62 7.72 -12.90 -14.60
CA PRO A 62 8.06 -13.54 -15.85
C PRO A 62 8.02 -12.52 -17.00
N LYS A 63 8.97 -12.62 -17.92
CA LYS A 63 9.03 -11.75 -19.10
C LYS A 63 7.97 -12.19 -20.11
N ALA A 64 7.54 -11.28 -20.98
CA ALA A 64 6.54 -11.55 -22.01
C ALA A 64 6.86 -12.82 -22.84
N ASN A 65 8.15 -13.02 -23.17
CA ASN A 65 8.63 -14.17 -23.94
C ASN A 65 8.40 -15.53 -23.27
N GLU A 66 8.22 -15.58 -21.95
CA GLU A 66 7.93 -16.83 -21.23
C GLU A 66 6.49 -17.30 -21.44
N PHE A 67 5.63 -16.41 -21.95
CA PHE A 67 4.22 -16.70 -22.25
C PHE A 67 3.93 -16.83 -23.75
N ILE A 68 4.90 -16.53 -24.62
CA ILE A 68 4.74 -16.63 -26.07
C ILE A 68 5.25 -18.01 -26.49
N ASP A 69 4.34 -18.87 -26.93
CA ASP A 69 4.70 -20.17 -27.52
C ASP A 69 5.55 -19.93 -28.77
N LYS A 70 6.71 -20.59 -28.83
CA LYS A 70 7.53 -20.63 -30.03
C LYS A 70 7.06 -21.83 -30.85
N GLU A 71 6.59 -21.59 -32.06
CA GLU A 71 6.41 -22.65 -33.07
C GLU A 71 7.71 -23.44 -33.28
#